data_AF-A0A7C0V3M7-F1
#
_entry.id   AF-A0A7C0V3M7-F1
#
_cell.length_a   1.000
_cell.length_b   1.000
_cell.length_c   1.000
_cell.angle_alpha   90.00
_cell.angle_beta   90.00
_cell.angle_gamma   90.00
#
_symmetry.space_group_name_H-M   'P 1'
#
loop_
_entity.id
_entity.type
_entity.pdbx_description
1 polymer ?
#
loop_
_entity_poly.entity_id
_entity_poly.type
_entity_poly.pdbx_seq_one_letter_code
_entity_poly.pdbx_strand_id
1 'polypeptide(L)'
;MELRKVQKVGYSTLSISLPQSWTKRMGVKKGDQLLVVEEGDGSLRIIPEGEAVEREETYLVDVDRCDNIELLARVIVGNYVLGRGTVRVESSRRLMREQIESVREVTQRLLGFGIIEEGDRHLILQCSVDPRRFPLKTVMRRLYLLTSIMFKEAVDSLIDRDKDLALDALTREHETDTLYWLISRLLSSAQQSTLIAKEIGVKDPMEIIEDSTIIRFLELIGDRVNDLASNVVKLLDS
;
A
#
# COMPACT_ATOMS: atom_id res chain seq x y z
N MET A 1 -19.21 -11.84 -25.40
CA MET A 1 -18.13 -11.40 -26.30
C MET A 1 -18.72 -11.21 -27.68
N GLU A 2 -18.42 -10.10 -28.36
CA GLU A 2 -18.89 -9.83 -29.73
C GLU A 2 -17.69 -9.56 -30.62
N LEU A 3 -17.64 -10.18 -31.80
CA LEU A 3 -16.64 -9.89 -32.82
C LEU A 3 -17.03 -8.62 -33.57
N ARG A 4 -16.09 -7.70 -33.72
CA ARG A 4 -16.25 -6.45 -34.49
C ARG A 4 -15.27 -6.46 -35.65
N LYS A 5 -15.73 -6.05 -36.82
CA LYS A 5 -14.87 -5.92 -38.00
C LYS A 5 -14.12 -4.60 -37.93
N VAL A 6 -12.83 -4.65 -38.28
CA VAL A 6 -12.03 -3.45 -38.52
C VAL A 6 -12.47 -2.82 -39.85
N GLN A 7 -12.63 -1.51 -39.86
CA GLN A 7 -13.09 -0.72 -41.00
C GLN A 7 -12.01 0.29 -41.38
N LYS A 8 -11.67 0.36 -42.66
CA LYS A 8 -10.74 1.38 -43.16
C LYS A 8 -11.46 2.73 -43.25
N VAL A 9 -10.90 3.76 -42.62
CA VAL A 9 -11.41 5.13 -42.65
C VAL A 9 -10.28 6.03 -43.15
N GLY A 10 -10.46 6.68 -44.29
CA GLY A 10 -9.40 7.42 -44.96
C GLY A 10 -8.34 6.51 -45.60
N TYR A 11 -7.14 7.07 -45.84
CA TYR A 11 -6.11 6.38 -46.64
C TYR A 11 -5.30 5.35 -45.83
N SER A 12 -4.99 5.67 -44.56
CA SER A 12 -4.08 4.89 -43.71
C SER A 12 -4.66 4.49 -42.35
N THR A 13 -5.85 4.96 -41.99
CA THR A 13 -6.41 4.74 -40.65
C THR A 13 -7.40 3.58 -40.65
N LEU A 14 -7.30 2.76 -39.61
CA LEU A 14 -8.27 1.71 -39.30
C LEU A 14 -9.11 2.15 -38.11
N SER A 15 -10.37 1.75 -38.11
CA SER A 15 -11.33 2.03 -37.05
C SER A 15 -12.06 0.75 -36.66
N ILE A 16 -12.55 0.72 -35.43
CA ILE A 16 -13.42 -0.35 -34.93
C ILE A 16 -14.60 0.30 -34.23
N SER A 17 -15.79 -0.29 -34.39
CA SER A 17 -16.98 0.21 -33.69
C SER A 17 -16.99 -0.26 -32.24
N LEU A 18 -17.20 0.69 -31.32
CA LEU A 18 -17.37 0.39 -29.89
C LEU A 18 -18.74 -0.28 -29.65
N PRO A 19 -18.85 -1.23 -28.69
CA PRO A 19 -20.12 -1.87 -28.38
C PRO A 19 -21.16 -0.85 -27.87
N GLN A 20 -22.35 -0.84 -28.45
CA GLN A 20 -23.40 0.13 -28.09
C GLN A 20 -23.82 0.02 -26.62
N SER A 21 -23.85 -1.20 -26.07
CA SER A 21 -24.17 -1.41 -24.65
C SER A 21 -23.10 -0.81 -23.74
N TRP A 22 -21.83 -0.88 -24.13
CA TRP A 22 -20.71 -0.29 -23.39
C TRP A 22 -20.75 1.24 -23.47
N THR A 23 -20.90 1.81 -24.68
CA THR A 23 -20.94 3.28 -24.82
C THR A 23 -22.11 3.90 -24.06
N LYS A 24 -23.28 3.25 -24.02
CA LYS A 24 -24.42 3.68 -23.19
C LYS A 24 -24.11 3.65 -21.70
N ARG A 25 -23.50 2.56 -21.19
CA ARG A 25 -23.15 2.44 -19.77
C ARG A 25 -22.13 3.48 -19.34
N MET A 26 -21.11 3.70 -20.18
CA MET A 26 -20.02 4.64 -19.91
C MET A 26 -20.36 6.08 -20.28
N GLY A 27 -21.58 6.35 -20.78
CA GLY A 27 -22.01 7.69 -21.17
C GLY A 27 -21.26 8.30 -22.36
N VAL A 28 -20.51 7.51 -23.12
CA VAL A 28 -19.67 7.95 -24.25
C VAL A 28 -20.54 8.41 -25.42
N LYS A 29 -20.30 9.64 -25.87
CA LYS A 29 -21.00 10.33 -26.96
C LYS A 29 -20.06 10.62 -28.12
N LYS A 30 -20.65 10.98 -29.26
CA LYS A 30 -19.91 11.43 -30.43
C LYS A 30 -19.12 12.70 -30.08
N GLY A 31 -17.81 12.65 -30.28
CA GLY A 31 -16.91 13.78 -30.05
C GLY A 31 -16.06 13.63 -28.78
N ASP A 32 -16.44 12.70 -27.88
CA ASP A 32 -15.65 12.41 -26.67
C ASP A 32 -14.30 11.80 -27.06
N GLN A 33 -13.23 12.19 -26.37
CA GLN A 33 -11.94 11.53 -26.52
C GLN A 33 -11.88 10.30 -25.60
N LEU A 34 -11.19 9.26 -26.06
CA LEU A 34 -10.97 8.04 -25.30
C LEU A 34 -9.48 7.79 -25.25
N LEU A 35 -8.97 7.46 -24.07
CA LEU A 35 -7.61 6.99 -23.90
C LEU A 35 -7.54 5.55 -24.38
N VAL A 36 -6.59 5.24 -25.26
CA VAL A 36 -6.30 3.89 -25.74
C VAL A 36 -4.91 3.50 -25.26
N VAL A 37 -4.83 2.42 -24.49
CA VAL A 37 -3.59 1.91 -23.91
C VAL A 37 -3.32 0.53 -24.51
N GLU A 38 -2.10 0.31 -25.01
CA GLU A 38 -1.62 -1.01 -25.39
C GLU A 38 -1.09 -1.74 -24.15
N GLU A 39 -1.69 -2.89 -23.86
CA GLU A 39 -1.31 -3.76 -22.75
C GLU A 39 -0.16 -4.71 -23.16
N GLY A 40 0.51 -5.31 -22.17
CA GLY A 40 1.70 -6.14 -22.41
C GLY A 40 1.47 -7.40 -23.25
N ASP A 41 0.22 -7.85 -23.38
CA ASP A 41 -0.22 -8.99 -24.21
C ASP A 41 -0.59 -8.58 -25.65
N GLY A 42 -0.40 -7.30 -26.01
CA GLY A 42 -0.79 -6.73 -27.30
C GLY A 42 -2.28 -6.39 -27.42
N SER A 43 -3.06 -6.51 -26.33
CA SER A 43 -4.45 -6.06 -26.31
C SER A 43 -4.56 -4.54 -26.16
N LEU A 44 -5.68 -3.95 -26.58
CA LEU A 44 -5.98 -2.53 -26.43
C LEU A 44 -7.06 -2.30 -25.37
N ARG A 45 -6.75 -1.51 -24.34
CA ARG A 45 -7.70 -1.04 -23.33
C ARG A 45 -8.18 0.37 -23.65
N ILE A 46 -9.50 0.59 -23.63
CA ILE A 46 -10.15 1.85 -23.99
C ILE A 46 -10.83 2.45 -22.75
N ILE A 47 -10.54 3.71 -22.44
CA ILE A 47 -10.99 4.41 -21.22
C ILE A 47 -11.62 5.76 -21.59
N PRO A 48 -12.83 6.10 -21.11
CA PRO A 48 -13.43 7.42 -21.32
C PRO A 48 -12.64 8.57 -20.67
N GLU A 49 -12.48 9.68 -21.39
CA GLU A 49 -11.91 10.90 -20.83
C GLU A 49 -12.87 11.50 -19.79
N GLY A 50 -12.39 11.72 -18.56
CA GLY A 50 -13.18 12.16 -17.41
C GLY A 50 -13.41 11.07 -16.33
N GLU A 51 -13.33 9.78 -16.68
CA GLU A 51 -13.13 8.71 -15.69
C GLU A 51 -11.66 8.45 -15.38
N ALA A 52 -10.75 9.03 -16.18
CA ALA A 52 -9.32 9.09 -15.88
C ALA A 52 -9.00 9.99 -14.67
N VAL A 53 -9.98 10.72 -14.13
CA VAL A 53 -9.88 11.28 -12.79
C VAL A 53 -10.14 10.11 -11.85
N GLU A 54 -9.09 9.60 -11.21
CA GLU A 54 -9.23 8.74 -10.04
C GLU A 54 -10.31 9.36 -9.15
N ARG A 55 -11.51 8.76 -9.12
CA ARG A 55 -12.46 9.10 -8.07
C ARG A 55 -11.72 8.74 -6.80
N GLU A 56 -11.40 9.73 -5.98
CA GLU A 56 -10.93 9.50 -4.61
C GLU A 56 -12.07 8.78 -3.87
N GLU A 57 -12.13 7.46 -4.03
CA GLU A 57 -13.09 6.61 -3.33
C GLU A 57 -12.76 6.74 -1.84
N THR A 58 -13.74 7.26 -1.09
CA THR A 58 -13.67 7.28 0.37
C THR A 58 -14.16 5.95 0.89
N TYR A 59 -13.27 5.19 1.53
CA TYR A 59 -13.61 3.88 2.09
C TYR A 59 -14.11 4.02 3.52
N LEU A 60 -15.23 3.37 3.82
CA LEU A 60 -15.85 3.42 5.14
C LEU A 60 -15.33 2.32 6.06
N VAL A 61 -14.91 2.70 7.26
CA VAL A 61 -14.62 1.80 8.37
C VAL A 61 -15.63 2.10 9.48
N ASP A 62 -16.58 1.18 9.66
CA ASP A 62 -17.55 1.21 10.75
C ASP A 62 -16.91 0.63 12.01
N VAL A 63 -16.59 1.51 12.96
CA VAL A 63 -15.93 1.17 14.22
C VAL A 63 -16.83 0.29 15.09
N ASP A 64 -18.15 0.41 14.97
CA ASP A 64 -19.09 -0.37 15.79
C ASP A 64 -19.10 -1.86 15.40
N ARG A 65 -18.51 -2.21 14.25
CA ARG A 65 -18.29 -3.59 13.80
C ARG A 65 -16.92 -4.16 14.18
N CYS A 66 -16.08 -3.37 14.85
CA CYS A 66 -14.80 -3.85 15.34
C CYS A 66 -14.97 -4.37 16.78
N ASP A 67 -14.77 -5.67 16.98
CA ASP A 67 -14.90 -6.33 18.28
C ASP A 67 -13.98 -5.72 19.37
N ASN A 68 -12.80 -5.20 18.96
CA ASN A 68 -11.84 -4.57 19.85
C ASN A 68 -10.94 -3.57 19.11
N ILE A 69 -10.11 -2.87 19.89
CA ILE A 69 -9.16 -1.84 19.42
C ILE A 69 -8.09 -2.43 18.48
N GLU A 70 -7.63 -3.65 18.76
CA GLU A 70 -6.62 -4.33 17.92
C GLU A 70 -7.16 -4.65 16.52
N LEU A 71 -8.44 -5.04 16.42
CA LEU A 71 -9.10 -5.28 15.15
C LEU A 71 -9.29 -3.97 14.39
N LEU A 72 -9.69 -2.89 15.07
CA LEU A 72 -9.76 -1.56 14.46
C LEU A 72 -8.39 -1.18 13.86
N ALA A 73 -7.32 -1.28 14.64
CA ALA A 73 -5.96 -1.04 14.18
C ALA A 73 -5.61 -1.85 12.92
N ARG A 74 -5.88 -3.16 12.93
CA ARG A 74 -5.65 -4.04 11.77
C ARG A 74 -6.48 -3.66 10.55
N VAL A 75 -7.72 -3.24 10.73
CA VAL A 75 -8.58 -2.77 9.63
C VAL A 75 -8.00 -1.50 9.02
N ILE A 76 -7.49 -0.56 9.82
CA ILE A 76 -6.81 0.64 9.33
C ILE A 76 -5.55 0.29 8.53
N VAL A 77 -4.69 -0.60 9.05
CA VAL A 77 -3.52 -1.10 8.33
C VAL A 77 -3.92 -1.78 7.02
N GLY A 78 -4.95 -2.63 7.04
CA GLY A 78 -5.45 -3.30 5.85
C GLY A 78 -5.92 -2.32 4.77
N ASN A 79 -6.59 -1.24 5.16
CA ASN A 79 -6.97 -0.18 4.22
C ASN A 79 -5.73 0.49 3.59
N TYR A 80 -4.71 0.77 4.39
CA TYR A 80 -3.46 1.34 3.90
C TYR A 80 -2.75 0.40 2.91
N VAL A 81 -2.61 -0.88 3.28
CA VAL A 81 -1.97 -1.91 2.44
C VAL A 81 -2.72 -2.08 1.13
N LEU A 82 -4.06 -2.02 1.13
CA LEU A 82 -4.86 -2.09 -0.10
C LEU A 82 -4.71 -0.88 -1.03
N GLY A 83 -3.85 0.09 -0.73
CA GLY A 83 -3.60 1.24 -1.59
C GLY A 83 -4.68 2.33 -1.50
N ARG A 84 -5.60 2.26 -0.53
CA ARG A 84 -6.70 3.22 -0.39
C ARG A 84 -6.16 4.62 -0.10
N GLY A 85 -6.70 5.63 -0.78
CA GLY A 85 -6.30 7.02 -0.65
C GLY A 85 -6.93 7.69 0.57
N THR A 86 -8.27 7.62 0.67
CA THR A 86 -9.04 8.25 1.74
C THR A 86 -9.88 7.20 2.48
N VAL A 87 -9.82 7.21 3.82
CA VAL A 87 -10.58 6.30 4.68
C VAL A 87 -11.35 7.11 5.71
N ARG A 88 -12.68 6.96 5.73
CA ARG A 88 -13.55 7.51 6.74
C ARG A 88 -13.79 6.46 7.82
N VAL A 89 -13.30 6.71 9.01
CA VAL A 89 -13.52 5.88 10.20
C VAL A 89 -14.69 6.50 10.95
N GLU A 90 -15.79 5.79 11.16
CA GLU A 90 -16.98 6.35 11.79
C GLU A 90 -17.66 5.39 12.78
N SER A 91 -18.41 5.97 13.71
CA SER A 91 -19.22 5.24 14.69
C SER A 91 -20.61 5.87 14.77
N SER A 92 -21.63 5.08 15.09
CA SER A 92 -22.97 5.59 15.44
C SER A 92 -22.94 6.45 16.71
N ARG A 93 -21.95 6.27 17.57
CA ARG A 93 -21.74 6.97 18.84
C ARG A 93 -20.51 7.87 18.76
N ARG A 94 -20.26 8.61 19.85
CA ARG A 94 -19.02 9.37 19.99
C ARG A 94 -17.83 8.39 20.03
N LEU A 95 -16.79 8.68 19.26
CA LEU A 95 -15.55 7.89 19.30
C LEU A 95 -14.93 7.97 20.69
N MET A 96 -14.54 6.82 21.21
CA MET A 96 -13.84 6.72 22.50
C MET A 96 -12.39 7.18 22.34
N ARG A 97 -11.82 7.74 23.40
CA ARG A 97 -10.42 8.21 23.39
C ARG A 97 -9.45 7.09 22.96
N GLU A 98 -9.64 5.89 23.48
CA GLU A 98 -8.80 4.72 23.16
C GLU A 98 -8.87 4.33 21.67
N GLN A 99 -10.02 4.52 21.01
CA GLN A 99 -10.18 4.28 19.57
C GLN A 99 -9.39 5.32 18.76
N ILE A 100 -9.46 6.60 19.16
CA ILE A 100 -8.74 7.68 18.49
C ILE A 100 -7.23 7.51 18.67
N GLU A 101 -6.77 7.22 19.89
CA GLU A 101 -5.34 6.98 20.16
C GLU A 101 -4.82 5.76 19.38
N SER A 102 -5.59 4.68 19.31
CA SER A 102 -5.20 3.51 18.52
C SER A 102 -5.05 3.84 17.03
N VAL A 103 -5.97 4.62 16.46
CA VAL A 103 -5.84 5.08 15.07
C VAL A 103 -4.60 5.95 14.90
N ARG A 104 -4.31 6.87 15.85
CA ARG A 104 -3.10 7.70 15.84
C ARG A 104 -1.82 6.87 15.87
N GLU A 105 -1.70 5.93 16.82
CA GLU A 105 -0.55 5.03 16.96
C GLU A 105 -0.31 4.18 15.71
N VAL A 106 -1.37 3.70 15.08
CA VAL A 106 -1.26 2.96 13.81
C VAL A 106 -0.79 3.88 12.69
N THR A 107 -1.39 5.05 12.53
CA THR A 107 -1.01 5.99 11.45
C THR A 107 0.43 6.46 11.54
N GLN A 108 1.02 6.56 12.74
CA GLN A 108 2.45 6.91 12.91
C GLN A 108 3.40 5.91 12.25
N ARG A 109 3.00 4.63 12.13
CA ARG A 109 3.77 3.57 11.45
C ARG A 109 3.56 3.51 9.94
N LEU A 110 2.59 4.26 9.42
CA LEU A 110 2.16 4.14 8.03
C LEU A 110 2.56 5.38 7.26
N LEU A 111 3.64 5.27 6.45
CA LEU A 111 4.21 6.42 5.75
C LEU A 111 3.14 7.17 4.96
N GLY A 112 3.04 8.47 5.23
CA GLY A 112 2.15 9.41 4.53
C GLY A 112 0.66 9.22 4.84
N PHE A 113 0.28 8.36 5.78
CA PHE A 113 -1.12 8.15 6.18
C PHE A 113 -1.41 8.89 7.48
N GLY A 114 -2.35 9.83 7.48
CA GLY A 114 -2.61 10.66 8.64
C GLY A 114 -4.07 11.10 8.76
N ILE A 115 -4.46 11.49 9.97
CA ILE A 115 -5.77 12.07 10.26
C ILE A 115 -5.78 13.52 9.75
N ILE A 116 -6.67 13.83 8.80
CA ILE A 116 -6.86 15.19 8.25
C ILE A 116 -8.09 15.88 8.82
N GLU A 117 -9.04 15.12 9.35
CA GLU A 117 -10.26 15.62 9.98
C GLU A 117 -10.61 14.74 11.17
N GLU A 118 -10.96 15.37 12.29
CA GLU A 118 -11.43 14.73 13.51
C GLU A 118 -12.74 15.39 13.96
N GLY A 119 -13.82 14.61 13.96
CA GLY A 119 -15.12 14.99 14.50
C GLY A 119 -15.53 14.09 15.66
N ASP A 120 -16.65 14.41 16.31
CA ASP A 120 -17.09 13.65 17.49
C ASP A 120 -17.37 12.17 17.19
N ARG A 121 -17.78 11.83 15.97
CA ARG A 121 -18.18 10.47 15.57
C ARG A 121 -17.39 9.91 14.39
N HIS A 122 -16.38 10.64 13.91
CA HIS A 122 -15.62 10.20 12.75
C HIS A 122 -14.20 10.77 12.72
N LEU A 123 -13.33 10.05 12.01
CA LEU A 123 -12.01 10.50 11.58
C LEU A 123 -11.93 10.36 10.05
N ILE A 124 -11.24 11.27 9.39
CA ILE A 124 -10.85 11.11 7.99
C ILE A 124 -9.34 10.92 7.93
N LEU A 125 -8.94 9.77 7.41
CA LEU A 125 -7.54 9.43 7.14
C LEU A 125 -7.26 9.65 5.66
N GLN A 126 -6.11 10.25 5.35
CA GLN A 126 -5.66 10.45 3.98
C GLN A 126 -4.22 9.98 3.81
N CYS A 127 -3.95 9.28 2.70
CA CYS A 127 -2.62 8.86 2.31
C CYS A 127 -2.05 9.79 1.24
N SER A 128 -0.93 10.44 1.53
CA SER A 128 -0.23 11.35 0.60
C SER A 128 0.89 10.66 -0.19
N VAL A 129 1.03 9.34 -0.09
CA VAL A 129 2.07 8.59 -0.81
C VAL A 129 1.71 8.49 -2.29
N ASP A 130 2.57 9.03 -3.14
CA ASP A 130 2.59 8.77 -4.57
C ASP A 130 3.51 7.56 -4.85
N PRO A 131 2.96 6.39 -5.24
CA PRO A 131 3.76 5.18 -5.50
C PRO A 131 4.92 5.39 -6.47
N ARG A 132 4.76 6.28 -7.46
CA ARG A 132 5.75 6.54 -8.53
C ARG A 132 7.07 7.10 -8.01
N ARG A 133 7.05 7.69 -6.81
CA ARG A 133 8.23 8.24 -6.15
C ARG A 133 9.06 7.18 -5.42
N PHE A 134 8.57 5.94 -5.36
CA PHE A 134 9.17 4.85 -4.60
C PHE A 134 9.43 3.64 -5.50
N PRO A 135 10.57 3.60 -6.23
CA PRO A 135 10.96 2.42 -6.98
C PRO A 135 11.07 1.20 -6.06
N LEU A 136 10.35 0.12 -6.39
CA LEU A 136 10.13 -1.01 -5.49
C LEU A 136 11.43 -1.62 -4.97
N LYS A 137 12.38 -1.90 -5.88
CA LYS A 137 13.70 -2.47 -5.54
C LYS A 137 14.51 -1.60 -4.59
N THR A 138 14.37 -0.28 -4.66
CA THR A 138 15.09 0.64 -3.78
C THR A 138 14.58 0.54 -2.35
N VAL A 139 13.26 0.52 -2.18
CA VAL A 139 12.62 0.42 -0.85
C VAL A 139 12.88 -0.95 -0.24
N MET A 140 12.76 -2.03 -1.01
CA MET A 140 13.08 -3.39 -0.57
C MET A 140 14.55 -3.53 -0.16
N ARG A 141 15.47 -2.96 -0.94
CA ARG A 141 16.90 -2.96 -0.58
C ARG A 141 17.15 -2.23 0.74
N ARG A 142 16.44 -1.12 1.00
CA ARG A 142 16.54 -0.40 2.27
C ARG A 142 16.06 -1.25 3.44
N LEU A 143 14.91 -1.92 3.29
CA LEU A 143 14.40 -2.87 4.30
C LEU A 143 15.44 -3.95 4.60
N TYR A 144 15.96 -4.62 3.57
CA TYR A 144 17.01 -5.63 3.72
C TYR A 144 18.24 -5.11 4.49
N LEU A 145 18.73 -3.93 4.14
CA LEU A 145 19.91 -3.35 4.80
C LEU A 145 19.65 -3.03 6.27
N LEU A 146 18.49 -2.45 6.59
CA LEU A 146 18.13 -2.14 7.97
C LEU A 146 17.97 -3.41 8.82
N THR A 147 17.23 -4.39 8.32
CA THR A 147 17.10 -5.70 9.00
C THR A 147 18.46 -6.36 9.20
N SER A 148 19.38 -6.26 8.23
CA SER A 148 20.74 -6.80 8.35
C SER A 148 21.57 -6.07 9.41
N ILE A 149 21.43 -4.75 9.50
CA ILE A 149 22.11 -3.93 10.53
C ILE A 149 21.57 -4.31 11.91
N MET A 150 20.24 -4.36 12.08
CA MET A 150 19.61 -4.77 13.34
C MET A 150 20.08 -6.16 13.78
N PHE A 151 20.14 -7.12 12.84
CA PHE A 151 20.60 -8.47 13.15
C PHE A 151 22.04 -8.46 13.68
N LYS A 152 22.93 -7.69 13.02
CA LYS A 152 24.31 -7.55 13.45
C LYS A 152 24.41 -6.89 14.83
N GLU A 153 23.73 -5.77 15.03
CA GLU A 153 23.72 -5.03 16.31
C GLU A 153 23.20 -5.93 17.45
N ALA A 154 22.12 -6.69 17.22
CA ALA A 154 21.57 -7.60 18.23
C ALA A 154 22.54 -8.76 18.57
N VAL A 155 23.24 -9.32 17.59
CA VAL A 155 24.24 -10.39 17.83
C VAL A 155 25.48 -9.83 18.55
N ASP A 156 26.02 -8.71 18.07
CA ASP A 156 27.19 -8.07 18.67
C ASP A 156 26.88 -7.64 20.12
N SER A 157 25.67 -7.12 20.38
CA SER A 157 25.21 -6.77 21.74
C SER A 157 25.27 -7.94 22.74
N LEU A 158 24.96 -9.15 22.27
CA LEU A 158 25.01 -10.35 23.10
C LEU A 158 26.45 -10.81 23.35
N ILE A 159 27.29 -10.80 22.32
CA ILE A 159 28.68 -11.26 22.39
C ILE A 159 29.53 -10.32 23.24
N ASP A 160 29.42 -9.02 22.98
CA ASP A 160 30.22 -7.98 23.62
C ASP A 160 29.61 -7.48 24.93
N ARG A 161 28.40 -7.95 25.27
CA ARG A 161 27.61 -7.50 26.43
C ARG A 161 27.35 -6.00 26.41
N ASP A 162 27.16 -5.45 25.22
CA ASP A 162 26.89 -4.03 25.00
C ASP A 162 25.37 -3.78 24.91
N LYS A 163 24.81 -3.19 25.96
CA LYS A 163 23.37 -2.91 26.04
C LYS A 163 22.93 -1.84 25.03
N ASP A 164 23.79 -0.89 24.70
CA ASP A 164 23.43 0.23 23.83
C ASP A 164 23.18 -0.26 22.40
N LEU A 165 23.98 -1.23 21.92
CA LEU A 165 23.74 -1.91 20.64
C LEU A 165 22.39 -2.63 20.60
N ALA A 166 21.96 -3.25 21.70
CA ALA A 166 20.65 -3.90 21.76
C ALA A 166 19.52 -2.84 21.68
N LEU A 167 19.64 -1.73 22.39
CA LEU A 167 18.66 -0.63 22.35
C LEU A 167 18.59 0.03 20.95
N ASP A 168 19.73 0.14 20.28
CA ASP A 168 19.83 0.61 18.90
C ASP A 168 19.05 -0.28 17.93
N ALA A 169 19.20 -1.59 18.06
CA ALA A 169 18.46 -2.58 17.26
C ALA A 169 16.94 -2.46 17.49
N LEU A 170 16.51 -2.32 18.75
CA LEU A 170 15.08 -2.11 19.10
C LEU A 170 14.51 -0.83 18.47
N THR A 171 15.29 0.25 18.45
CA THR A 171 14.84 1.55 17.93
C THR A 171 14.63 1.50 16.41
N ARG A 172 15.39 0.67 15.69
CA ARG A 172 15.31 0.54 14.22
C ARG A 172 14.13 -0.31 13.75
N GLU A 173 13.53 -1.12 14.62
CA GLU A 173 12.38 -1.97 14.28
C GLU A 173 11.20 -1.14 13.72
N HIS A 174 10.94 0.01 14.31
CA HIS A 174 9.89 0.91 13.83
C HIS A 174 10.12 1.38 12.38
N GLU A 175 11.38 1.58 11.99
CA GLU A 175 11.73 1.95 10.62
C GLU A 175 11.53 0.76 9.66
N THR A 176 11.87 -0.46 10.09
CA THR A 176 11.63 -1.66 9.27
C THR A 176 10.15 -1.93 9.05
N ASP A 177 9.32 -1.81 10.10
CA ASP A 177 7.87 -1.94 10.01
C ASP A 177 7.29 -0.95 9.00
N THR A 178 7.70 0.32 9.10
CA THR A 178 7.22 1.38 8.21
C THR A 178 7.54 1.07 6.75
N LEU A 179 8.74 0.56 6.47
CA LEU A 179 9.13 0.14 5.12
C LEU A 179 8.35 -1.10 4.66
N TYR A 180 8.14 -2.09 5.54
CA TYR A 180 7.35 -3.27 5.23
C TYR A 180 5.92 -2.93 4.80
N TRP A 181 5.24 -2.06 5.56
CA TRP A 181 3.89 -1.61 5.21
C TRP A 181 3.87 -0.81 3.91
N LEU A 182 4.84 0.08 3.70
CA LEU A 182 4.97 0.83 2.45
C LEU A 182 5.15 -0.11 1.25
N ILE A 183 6.05 -1.09 1.33
CA ILE A 183 6.27 -2.03 0.23
C ILE A 183 5.00 -2.85 -0.04
N SER A 184 4.32 -3.32 1.02
CA SER A 184 3.04 -4.04 0.90
C SER A 184 1.97 -3.20 0.18
N ARG A 185 1.93 -1.88 0.45
CA ARG A 185 1.08 -0.93 -0.26
C ARG A 185 1.46 -0.80 -1.74
N LEU A 186 2.75 -0.63 -2.04
CA LEU A 186 3.23 -0.51 -3.43
C LEU A 186 2.90 -1.75 -4.26
N LEU A 187 3.09 -2.94 -3.69
CA LEU A 187 2.75 -4.22 -4.32
C LEU A 187 1.25 -4.34 -4.60
N SER A 188 0.40 -3.96 -3.64
CA SER A 188 -1.05 -3.94 -3.83
C SER A 188 -1.50 -2.94 -4.89
N SER A 189 -0.89 -1.75 -4.92
CA SER A 189 -1.14 -0.75 -5.97
C SER A 189 -0.70 -1.24 -7.35
N ALA A 190 0.43 -1.93 -7.45
CA ALA A 190 0.90 -2.55 -8.70
C ALA A 190 -0.03 -3.67 -9.17
N GLN A 191 -0.56 -4.48 -8.26
CA GLN A 191 -1.52 -5.54 -8.57
C GLN A 191 -2.84 -4.97 -9.12
N GLN A 192 -3.25 -3.78 -8.67
CA GLN A 192 -4.48 -3.10 -9.10
C GLN A 192 -4.28 -2.29 -10.40
N SER A 193 -3.06 -1.85 -10.70
CA SER A 193 -2.77 -0.98 -11.85
C SER A 193 -1.46 -1.36 -12.54
N THR A 194 -1.58 -1.88 -13.77
CA THR A 194 -0.44 -2.17 -14.66
C THR A 194 0.43 -0.93 -14.92
N LEU A 195 -0.17 0.27 -14.91
CA LEU A 195 0.57 1.52 -15.08
C LEU A 195 1.50 1.75 -13.88
N ILE A 196 0.97 1.67 -12.65
CA ILE A 196 1.75 1.82 -11.42
C ILE A 196 2.82 0.74 -11.35
N ALA A 197 2.48 -0.52 -11.68
CA ALA A 197 3.44 -1.62 -11.70
C ALA A 197 4.68 -1.28 -12.55
N LYS A 198 4.47 -0.80 -13.79
CA LYS A 198 5.56 -0.37 -14.67
C LYS A 198 6.35 0.81 -14.10
N GLU A 199 5.67 1.80 -13.52
CA GLU A 199 6.32 3.00 -12.95
C GLU A 199 7.19 2.70 -11.72
N ILE A 200 6.79 1.72 -10.89
CA ILE A 200 7.60 1.30 -9.73
C ILE A 200 8.66 0.24 -10.07
N GLY A 201 8.70 -0.22 -11.33
CA GLY A 201 9.72 -1.12 -11.87
C GLY A 201 9.39 -2.61 -11.87
N VAL A 202 8.11 -2.98 -11.66
CA VAL A 202 7.60 -4.34 -11.80
C VAL A 202 7.34 -4.63 -13.28
N LYS A 203 7.94 -5.70 -13.81
CA LYS A 203 7.80 -6.07 -15.24
C LYS A 203 6.90 -7.28 -15.44
N ASP A 204 6.96 -8.23 -14.52
CA ASP A 204 6.13 -9.43 -14.51
C ASP A 204 5.23 -9.42 -13.25
N PRO A 205 3.90 -9.63 -13.37
CA PRO A 205 3.02 -9.81 -12.21
C PRO A 205 3.48 -10.88 -11.21
N MET A 206 4.26 -11.88 -11.66
CA MET A 206 4.86 -12.88 -10.76
C MET A 206 5.84 -12.24 -9.76
N GLU A 207 6.56 -11.18 -10.15
CA GLU A 207 7.47 -10.45 -9.24
C GLU A 207 6.70 -9.94 -8.01
N ILE A 208 5.41 -9.59 -8.14
CA ILE A 208 4.59 -9.12 -7.01
C ILE A 208 4.48 -10.20 -5.92
N ILE A 209 4.28 -11.46 -6.33
CA ILE A 209 4.13 -12.60 -5.41
C ILE A 209 5.48 -12.94 -4.76
N GLU A 210 6.54 -12.96 -5.57
CA GLU A 210 7.91 -13.21 -5.11
C GLU A 210 8.36 -12.15 -4.12
N ASP A 211 8.20 -10.87 -4.46
CA ASP A 211 8.57 -9.74 -3.61
C ASP A 211 7.72 -9.69 -2.34
N SER A 212 6.42 -9.99 -2.41
CA SER A 212 5.55 -10.13 -1.22
C SER A 212 6.07 -11.20 -0.26
N THR A 213 6.57 -12.30 -0.79
CA THR A 213 7.14 -13.40 0.00
C THR A 213 8.47 -12.97 0.63
N ILE A 214 9.35 -12.32 -0.14
CA ILE A 214 10.65 -11.83 0.34
C ILE A 214 10.45 -10.84 1.49
N ILE A 215 9.59 -9.82 1.33
CA ILE A 215 9.39 -8.84 2.41
C ILE A 215 8.78 -9.47 3.65
N ARG A 216 7.93 -10.50 3.50
CA ARG A 216 7.37 -11.21 4.65
C ARG A 216 8.45 -11.94 5.43
N PHE A 217 9.43 -12.53 4.75
CA PHE A 217 10.57 -13.14 5.43
C PHE A 217 11.50 -12.11 6.07
N LEU A 218 11.73 -10.97 5.44
CA LEU A 218 12.52 -9.89 6.04
C LEU A 218 11.86 -9.36 7.32
N GLU A 219 10.55 -9.17 7.30
CA GLU A 219 9.78 -8.78 8.48
C GLU A 219 9.90 -9.82 9.61
N LEU A 220 9.70 -11.10 9.28
CA LEU A 220 9.84 -12.18 10.26
C LEU A 220 11.25 -12.26 10.85
N ILE A 221 12.29 -11.92 10.08
CA ILE A 221 13.66 -11.82 10.60
C ILE A 221 13.77 -10.61 11.54
N GLY A 222 13.22 -9.45 11.15
CA GLY A 222 13.14 -8.25 11.98
C GLY A 222 12.50 -8.52 13.35
N ASP A 223 11.32 -9.16 13.36
CA ASP A 223 10.61 -9.57 14.59
C ASP A 223 11.51 -10.42 15.50
N ARG A 224 12.23 -11.39 14.94
CA ARG A 224 13.12 -12.28 15.70
C ARG A 224 14.35 -11.58 16.23
N VAL A 225 14.85 -10.60 15.50
CA VAL A 225 15.95 -9.74 15.94
C VAL A 225 15.50 -8.83 17.08
N ASN A 226 14.28 -8.29 17.00
CA ASN A 226 13.66 -7.50 18.06
C ASN A 226 13.50 -8.32 19.35
N ASP A 227 13.01 -9.57 19.24
CA ASP A 227 12.94 -10.53 20.35
C ASP A 227 14.32 -10.78 20.98
N LEU A 228 15.35 -11.00 20.15
CA LEU A 228 16.73 -11.23 20.59
C LEU A 228 17.27 -10.03 21.37
N ALA A 229 17.24 -8.83 20.79
CA ALA A 229 17.72 -7.61 21.40
C ALA A 229 17.00 -7.31 22.73
N SER A 230 15.68 -7.51 22.77
CA SER A 230 14.87 -7.37 23.99
C SER A 230 15.33 -8.32 25.12
N ASN A 231 15.71 -9.55 24.76
CA ASN A 231 16.19 -10.52 25.73
C ASN A 231 17.62 -10.21 26.21
N VAL A 232 18.48 -9.68 25.34
CA VAL A 232 19.82 -9.20 25.72
C VAL A 232 19.71 -8.08 26.75
N VAL A 233 18.85 -7.09 26.52
CA VAL A 233 18.58 -5.99 27.47
C VAL A 233 18.18 -6.55 28.85
N LYS A 234 17.23 -7.48 28.88
CA LYS A 234 16.78 -8.12 30.14
C LYS A 234 17.88 -8.90 30.85
N LEU A 235 18.75 -9.58 30.10
CA LEU A 235 19.87 -10.36 30.62
C LEU A 235 20.98 -9.48 31.20
N LEU A 236 21.21 -8.30 30.63
CA LEU A 236 22.22 -7.36 31.12
C LEU A 236 21.71 -6.50 32.30
N ASP A 237 20.38 -6.38 32.45
CA ASP A 237 19.73 -5.72 33.58
C ASP A 237 19.55 -6.63 34.82
N SER A 238 19.71 -7.95 34.66
CA SER A 238 19.65 -8.93 35.75
C SER A 238 21.01 -9.16 36.41
#